data_AF-A0A3C1KVI9-F1
#
_entry.id   AF-A0A3C1KVI9-F1
#
_cell.length_a   1.000
_cell.length_b   1.000
_cell.length_c   1.000
_cell.angle_alpha   90.00
_cell.angle_beta   90.00
_cell.angle_gamma   90.00
#
_symmetry.space_group_name_H-M   'P 1'
#
loop_
_entity.id
_entity.type
_entity.pdbx_description
1 polymer ?
#
loop_
_entity_poly.entity_id
_entity_poly.type
_entity_poly.pdbx_seq_one_letter_code
_entity_poly.pdbx_strand_id
1 'polypeptide(L)'
;MRKMTSLVCVVILALTFGTACGDSDGDGSVSGGTVDSSAPDEDISTVEDTGAEADSGQAADAGSEDTSSSTDGGSSTDGSAGDDSSSADASGDDCPGGFGCACSANSDCDSGHCIDSPNGKICTVTCVEDCPSPKFKCVTTGGGADTATICVSKRGNLCNPCNSNNECQTAGHGDARCIDQGDAGAFCGTG
;
A
#
# COMPACT_ATOMS: atom_id res chain seq x y z
N MET A 1 22.37 -34.80 -15.42
CA MET A 1 22.78 -35.91 -14.53
C MET A 1 22.53 -35.48 -13.08
N ARG A 2 22.02 -36.40 -12.23
CA ARG A 2 21.35 -36.24 -10.90
C ARG A 2 19.82 -36.01 -11.05
N LYS A 3 18.93 -37.03 -11.11
CA LYS A 3 18.50 -38.02 -10.08
C LYS A 3 18.21 -37.34 -8.74
N MET A 4 17.15 -37.57 -7.97
CA MET A 4 16.06 -38.55 -7.95
C MET A 4 15.16 -38.13 -6.75
N THR A 5 13.85 -38.29 -6.87
CA THR A 5 12.98 -38.90 -5.84
C THR A 5 13.02 -38.36 -4.39
N SER A 6 11.97 -37.62 -3.98
CA SER A 6 11.37 -37.84 -2.65
C SER A 6 9.88 -37.47 -2.68
N LEU A 7 9.13 -38.39 -3.29
CA LEU A 7 7.75 -38.68 -2.97
C LEU A 7 7.79 -39.53 -1.68
N VAL A 8 6.74 -39.48 -0.84
CA VAL A 8 6.45 -40.40 0.29
C VAL A 8 6.88 -39.93 1.70
N CYS A 9 6.08 -39.03 2.27
CA CYS A 9 5.46 -39.19 3.62
C CYS A 9 4.01 -38.67 3.44
N VAL A 10 2.96 -39.46 3.22
CA VAL A 10 2.42 -40.55 4.07
C VAL A 10 2.42 -40.06 5.52
N VAL A 11 1.32 -39.85 6.23
CA VAL A 11 -0.09 -40.24 6.10
C VAL A 11 -0.80 -39.66 7.34
N ILE A 12 -2.09 -39.32 7.23
CA ILE A 12 -3.08 -39.24 8.33
C ILE A 12 -2.87 -38.16 9.41
N LEU A 13 -3.73 -37.13 9.36
CA LEU A 13 -4.60 -36.87 10.51
C LEU A 13 -5.97 -36.35 10.03
N ALA A 14 -6.89 -37.30 9.86
CA ALA A 14 -8.30 -37.02 9.83
C ALA A 14 -8.81 -36.79 11.27
N LEU A 15 -9.90 -36.03 11.37
CA LEU A 15 -10.84 -35.89 12.51
C LEU A 15 -10.46 -34.89 13.61
N THR A 16 -11.20 -33.78 13.70
CA THR A 16 -12.46 -33.76 14.49
C THR A 16 -13.31 -32.51 14.23
N PHE A 17 -14.61 -32.73 14.33
CA PHE A 17 -15.71 -31.79 14.20
C PHE A 17 -15.73 -30.76 15.33
N GLY A 18 -16.14 -29.54 15.00
CA GLY A 18 -16.51 -28.50 15.95
C GLY A 18 -17.48 -27.51 15.31
N THR A 19 -18.70 -27.97 15.01
CA THR A 19 -19.83 -27.12 14.65
C THR A 19 -20.25 -26.32 15.88
N ALA A 20 -20.02 -25.01 15.87
CA ALA A 20 -20.65 -24.08 16.81
C ALA A 20 -21.35 -22.98 16.00
N CYS A 21 -22.68 -23.05 15.94
CA CYS A 21 -23.51 -21.89 15.63
C CYS A 21 -23.36 -20.90 16.79
N GLY A 22 -22.77 -19.74 16.52
CA GLY A 22 -22.94 -18.55 17.33
C GLY A 22 -23.89 -17.61 16.60
N ASP A 23 -25.17 -17.65 16.97
CA ASP A 23 -26.16 -16.61 16.71
C ASP A 23 -25.66 -15.30 17.33
N SER A 24 -25.57 -14.24 16.53
CA SER A 24 -25.49 -12.86 17.04
C SER A 24 -26.29 -11.98 16.09
N ASP A 25 -27.58 -11.84 16.43
CA ASP A 25 -28.49 -10.84 15.92
C ASP A 25 -27.94 -9.44 16.20
N GLY A 26 -27.31 -8.83 15.19
CA GLY A 26 -26.94 -7.42 15.18
C GLY A 26 -27.72 -6.68 14.09
N ASP A 27 -28.97 -6.32 14.39
CA ASP A 27 -29.80 -5.43 13.58
C ASP A 27 -29.17 -4.03 13.58
N GLY A 28 -28.35 -3.76 12.55
CA GLY A 28 -27.79 -2.47 12.23
C GLY A 28 -28.47 -1.89 11.00
N SER A 29 -29.72 -1.43 11.16
CA SER A 29 -30.40 -0.61 10.17
C SER A 29 -29.58 0.64 9.82
N VAL A 30 -28.88 0.62 8.68
CA VAL A 30 -28.44 1.84 8.00
C VAL A 30 -29.28 2.03 6.75
N SER A 31 -30.13 3.04 6.81
CA SER A 31 -31.08 3.41 5.78
C SER A 31 -30.39 3.65 4.44
N GLY A 32 -30.86 2.91 3.43
CA GLY A 32 -30.52 3.14 2.04
C GLY A 32 -30.98 4.53 1.58
N GLY A 33 -30.03 5.31 1.08
CA GLY A 33 -30.30 6.45 0.22
C GLY A 33 -30.33 5.96 -1.23
N THR A 34 -31.52 5.71 -1.76
CA THR A 34 -31.74 5.59 -3.20
C THR A 34 -31.70 6.98 -3.81
N VAL A 35 -30.61 7.32 -4.51
CA VAL A 35 -30.64 8.38 -5.53
C VAL A 35 -30.86 7.71 -6.87
N ASP A 36 -32.14 7.52 -7.18
CA ASP A 36 -32.63 7.26 -8.54
C ASP A 36 -33.05 8.61 -9.15
N SER A 37 -32.99 8.68 -10.49
CA SER A 37 -33.52 9.74 -11.37
C SER A 37 -32.53 10.83 -11.79
N SER A 38 -31.85 10.60 -12.92
CA SER A 38 -32.30 11.11 -14.23
C SER A 38 -31.15 11.50 -15.16
N ALA A 39 -31.01 10.76 -16.26
CA ALA A 39 -30.46 11.30 -17.49
C ALA A 39 -31.34 12.46 -17.97
N PRO A 40 -30.73 13.50 -18.58
CA PRO A 40 -30.97 13.67 -20.01
C PRO A 40 -29.67 13.80 -20.83
N ASP A 41 -29.76 13.28 -22.05
CA ASP A 41 -28.93 13.59 -23.21
C ASP A 41 -28.86 15.10 -23.52
N GLU A 42 -27.91 15.42 -24.41
CA GLU A 42 -27.77 16.60 -25.28
C GLU A 42 -26.68 17.62 -24.90
N ASP A 43 -25.62 17.57 -25.71
CA ASP A 43 -24.98 18.69 -26.42
C ASP A 43 -24.57 19.93 -25.60
N ILE A 44 -23.26 20.03 -25.32
CA ILE A 44 -22.68 21.35 -25.10
C ILE A 44 -21.34 21.50 -25.82
N SER A 45 -21.24 22.67 -26.44
CA SER A 45 -20.40 23.00 -27.55
C SER A 45 -18.94 23.19 -27.16
N THR A 46 -18.10 22.91 -28.15
CA THR A 46 -16.77 23.46 -28.33
C THR A 46 -16.70 24.92 -27.86
N VAL A 47 -15.95 25.17 -26.80
CA VAL A 47 -15.42 26.50 -26.49
C VAL A 47 -13.91 26.44 -26.62
N GLU A 48 -13.42 26.95 -27.74
CA GLU A 48 -12.07 27.49 -27.81
C GLU A 48 -12.04 28.72 -26.90
N ASP A 49 -11.21 28.70 -25.85
CA ASP A 49 -10.85 29.92 -25.15
C ASP A 49 -9.33 30.11 -25.16
N THR A 50 -8.96 31.08 -25.98
CA THR A 50 -7.67 31.72 -26.15
C THR A 50 -7.42 32.76 -25.07
N GLY A 51 -6.23 32.74 -24.45
CA GLY A 51 -5.64 33.89 -23.77
C GLY A 51 -5.37 33.61 -22.29
N ALA A 52 -4.12 33.46 -21.85
CA ALA A 52 -3.11 34.50 -21.70
C ALA A 52 -3.41 35.50 -20.56
N GLU A 53 -2.53 35.43 -19.55
CA GLU A 53 -1.94 36.52 -18.76
C GLU A 53 -2.39 36.72 -17.30
N ALA A 54 -1.35 37.04 -16.50
CA ALA A 54 -1.32 37.75 -15.22
C ALA A 54 -1.39 36.94 -13.90
N ASP A 55 -0.19 36.56 -13.44
CA ASP A 55 0.44 37.08 -12.21
C ASP A 55 -0.48 37.88 -11.25
N SER A 56 -0.70 37.35 -10.03
CA SER A 56 -0.98 38.15 -8.82
C SER A 56 -0.99 37.30 -7.54
N GLY A 57 0.00 37.53 -6.68
CA GLY A 57 -0.22 37.69 -5.23
C GLY A 57 -0.29 36.43 -4.37
N GLN A 58 0.87 35.85 -4.04
CA GLN A 58 1.00 34.93 -2.90
C GLN A 58 1.07 35.75 -1.60
N ALA A 59 -0.02 35.77 -0.84
CA ALA A 59 -0.05 36.28 0.52
C ALA A 59 0.65 35.28 1.45
N ALA A 60 1.64 35.77 2.19
CA ALA A 60 2.22 35.09 3.34
C ALA A 60 1.18 35.06 4.46
N ASP A 61 0.92 33.88 5.02
CA ASP A 61 0.29 33.79 6.34
C ASP A 61 1.15 32.91 7.25
N ALA A 62 1.50 33.52 8.37
CA ALA A 62 2.42 33.06 9.37
C ALA A 62 1.60 32.55 10.56
N GLY A 63 1.80 31.29 10.92
CA GLY A 63 1.20 30.69 12.11
C GLY A 63 2.17 29.73 12.78
N SER A 64 3.04 30.28 13.62
CA SER A 64 3.70 29.54 14.71
C SER A 64 2.68 29.21 15.78
N GLU A 65 2.57 27.94 16.17
CA GLU A 65 2.10 27.56 17.50
C GLU A 65 3.00 26.48 18.08
N ASP A 66 3.91 26.94 18.95
CA ASP A 66 4.61 26.14 19.93
C ASP A 66 3.60 25.51 20.90
N THR A 67 3.61 24.18 21.04
CA THR A 67 3.08 23.53 22.25
C THR A 67 4.09 22.51 22.76
N SER A 68 4.94 23.00 23.65
CA SER A 68 5.70 22.17 24.58
C SER A 68 4.73 21.49 25.54
N SER A 69 4.86 20.18 25.73
CA SER A 69 4.40 19.52 26.95
C SER A 69 5.40 18.46 27.37
N SER A 70 6.21 18.88 28.32
CA SER A 70 7.05 18.04 29.16
C SER A 70 6.16 17.14 30.02
N THR A 71 6.44 15.83 30.02
CA THR A 71 6.07 14.97 31.14
C THR A 71 7.30 14.17 31.54
N ASP A 72 7.86 14.59 32.68
CA ASP A 72 8.86 13.88 33.46
C ASP A 72 8.32 12.54 34.00
N GLY A 73 9.21 11.55 34.06
CA GLY A 73 9.32 10.69 35.24
C GLY A 73 8.63 9.32 35.18
N GLY A 74 9.45 8.27 34.99
CA GLY A 74 8.99 6.89 35.19
C GLY A 74 10.07 5.83 34.93
N SER A 75 11.23 5.95 35.59
CA SER A 75 12.24 4.89 35.63
C SER A 75 11.71 3.71 36.43
N SER A 76 11.62 2.53 35.80
CA SER A 76 11.66 1.22 36.46
C SER A 76 12.11 0.19 35.43
N THR A 77 13.41 -0.05 35.40
CA THR A 77 14.03 -1.26 34.88
C THR A 77 13.64 -2.45 35.74
N ASP A 78 12.98 -3.44 35.17
CA ASP A 78 13.16 -4.83 35.61
C ASP A 78 13.08 -5.76 34.40
N GLY A 79 14.09 -6.61 34.29
CA GLY A 79 14.47 -7.29 33.08
C GLY A 79 13.57 -8.48 32.74
N SER A 80 13.44 -8.74 31.44
CA SER A 80 13.31 -10.10 30.94
C SER A 80 14.17 -10.25 29.71
N ALA A 81 15.20 -11.07 29.89
CA ALA A 81 16.09 -11.52 28.85
C ALA A 81 15.32 -12.42 27.87
N GLY A 82 15.46 -12.15 26.59
CA GLY A 82 15.04 -13.10 25.56
C GLY A 82 14.67 -12.52 24.21
N ASP A 83 15.42 -11.56 23.67
CA ASP A 83 15.25 -11.16 22.28
C ASP A 83 16.57 -11.29 21.52
N ASP A 84 16.72 -12.49 20.95
CA ASP A 84 17.48 -12.74 19.72
C ASP A 84 16.80 -11.99 18.56
N SER A 85 16.72 -10.66 18.69
CA SER A 85 16.37 -9.79 17.59
C SER A 85 17.62 -9.76 16.71
N SER A 86 17.66 -10.69 15.76
CA SER A 86 18.58 -10.63 14.64
C SER A 86 18.27 -9.33 13.90
N SER A 87 18.87 -8.24 14.38
CA SER A 87 18.99 -6.97 13.69
C SER A 87 19.70 -7.29 12.39
N ALA A 88 18.93 -7.64 11.37
CA ALA A 88 19.43 -7.82 10.02
C ALA A 88 20.14 -6.52 9.67
N ASP A 89 21.45 -6.61 9.47
CA ASP A 89 22.34 -5.58 8.98
C ASP A 89 21.58 -4.55 8.13
N ALA A 90 21.13 -3.47 8.78
CA ALA A 90 20.99 -2.20 8.12
C ALA A 90 22.43 -1.79 7.83
N SER A 91 22.98 -2.28 6.73
CA SER A 91 24.21 -1.77 6.15
C SER A 91 23.97 -0.28 5.91
N GLY A 92 24.39 0.54 6.87
CA GLY A 92 24.75 1.91 6.58
C GLY A 92 25.75 1.87 5.44
N ASP A 93 25.42 2.55 4.35
CA ASP A 93 26.21 3.64 3.81
C ASP A 93 25.70 3.92 2.39
N ASP A 94 25.21 5.15 2.20
CA ASP A 94 24.73 5.75 0.96
C ASP A 94 23.44 5.16 0.35
N CYS A 95 22.29 5.75 0.71
CA CYS A 95 21.03 5.60 -0.04
C CYS A 95 20.65 6.90 -0.77
N PRO A 96 21.42 7.36 -1.79
CA PRO A 96 21.15 8.60 -2.51
C PRO A 96 20.00 8.46 -3.53
N GLY A 97 18.90 7.77 -3.17
CA GLY A 97 17.74 7.58 -4.07
C GLY A 97 17.77 6.34 -4.97
N GLY A 98 18.68 5.40 -4.69
CA GLY A 98 18.79 4.14 -5.42
C GLY A 98 17.63 3.16 -5.19
N PHE A 99 17.59 2.08 -5.97
CA PHE A 99 16.54 1.04 -5.87
C PHE A 99 16.43 0.45 -4.45
N GLY A 100 15.22 0.48 -3.88
CA GLY A 100 14.93 -0.03 -2.54
C GLY A 100 15.18 0.96 -1.41
N CYS A 101 15.72 2.16 -1.69
CA CYS A 101 15.87 3.22 -0.69
C CYS A 101 14.51 3.73 -0.22
N ALA A 102 14.38 4.11 1.05
CA ALA A 102 13.20 4.80 1.53
C ALA A 102 13.07 6.18 0.87
N CYS A 103 11.85 6.59 0.52
CA CYS A 103 11.58 7.90 -0.09
C CYS A 103 10.32 8.54 0.49
N SER A 104 10.25 9.86 0.45
CA SER A 104 9.02 10.60 0.78
C SER A 104 8.35 11.14 -0.48
N ALA A 105 9.14 11.46 -1.51
CA ALA A 105 8.70 11.99 -2.79
C ALA A 105 9.48 11.34 -3.95
N ASN A 106 8.90 11.44 -5.15
CA ASN A 106 9.51 10.97 -6.40
C ASN A 106 10.90 11.59 -6.67
N SER A 107 11.13 12.83 -6.28
CA SER A 107 12.40 13.55 -6.41
C SER A 107 13.51 12.99 -5.54
N ASP A 108 13.18 12.21 -4.51
CA ASP A 108 14.17 11.58 -3.64
C ASP A 108 14.82 10.36 -4.31
N CYS A 109 14.29 9.92 -5.45
CA CYS A 109 14.73 8.74 -6.17
C CYS A 109 15.48 9.12 -7.46
N ASP A 110 16.61 8.47 -7.73
CA ASP A 110 17.38 8.68 -8.97
C ASP A 110 16.56 8.37 -10.24
N SER A 111 15.60 7.45 -10.10
CA SER A 111 14.67 7.06 -11.15
C SER A 111 13.47 7.99 -11.31
N GLY A 112 13.25 8.91 -10.36
CA GLY A 112 12.04 9.73 -10.30
C GLY A 112 10.77 8.99 -9.85
N HIS A 113 10.89 7.78 -9.29
CA HIS A 113 9.73 6.95 -8.92
C HIS A 113 9.80 6.46 -7.46
N CYS A 114 8.95 7.05 -6.61
CA CYS A 114 8.71 6.62 -5.24
C CYS A 114 7.38 5.84 -5.17
N ILE A 115 7.43 4.58 -4.76
CA ILE A 115 6.25 3.69 -4.73
C ILE A 115 5.99 3.15 -3.32
N ASP A 116 4.72 2.91 -2.99
CA ASP A 116 4.34 2.25 -1.76
C ASP A 116 4.67 0.75 -1.81
N SER A 117 5.32 0.28 -0.75
CA SER A 117 5.67 -1.12 -0.54
C SER A 117 5.23 -1.54 0.88
N PRO A 118 5.22 -2.85 1.18
CA PRO A 118 4.76 -3.32 2.50
C PRO A 118 5.69 -2.88 3.65
N ASN A 119 6.91 -2.41 3.34
CA ASN A 119 7.84 -1.85 4.32
C ASN A 119 7.87 -0.31 4.30
N GLY A 120 6.88 0.34 3.68
CA GLY A 120 6.84 1.78 3.46
C GLY A 120 7.16 2.19 2.03
N LYS A 121 7.31 3.50 1.80
CA LYS A 121 7.62 4.05 0.49
C LYS A 121 9.08 3.83 0.13
N ILE A 122 9.31 3.26 -1.06
CA ILE A 122 10.66 2.98 -1.55
C ILE A 122 10.86 3.44 -3.00
N CYS A 123 12.08 3.81 -3.32
CA CYS A 123 12.52 4.11 -4.67
C CYS A 123 12.54 2.85 -5.52
N THR A 124 11.99 2.96 -6.74
CA THR A 124 12.01 1.88 -7.71
C THR A 124 12.83 2.24 -8.95
N VAL A 125 12.86 1.38 -9.95
CA VAL A 125 13.50 1.61 -11.25
C VAL A 125 12.52 1.27 -12.37
N THR A 126 12.71 1.90 -13.52
CA THR A 126 12.03 1.52 -14.75
C THR A 126 12.54 0.16 -15.25
N CYS A 127 11.67 -0.63 -15.87
CA CYS A 127 12.01 -1.94 -16.40
C CYS A 127 11.39 -2.14 -17.78
N VAL A 128 11.99 -3.04 -18.57
CA VAL A 128 11.47 -3.42 -19.89
C VAL A 128 10.82 -4.79 -19.82
N GLU A 129 11.53 -5.78 -19.28
CA GLU A 129 11.04 -7.17 -19.13
C GLU A 129 11.22 -7.67 -17.70
N ASP A 130 12.40 -7.46 -17.10
CA ASP A 130 12.74 -7.95 -15.77
C ASP A 130 13.16 -6.85 -14.79
N CYS A 131 12.89 -7.11 -13.51
CA CYS A 131 13.32 -6.27 -12.39
C CYS A 131 14.60 -6.84 -11.77
N PRO A 132 15.48 -5.99 -11.20
CA PRO A 132 16.73 -6.43 -10.60
C PRO A 132 16.53 -7.38 -9.41
N SER A 133 15.34 -7.36 -8.80
CA SER A 133 14.98 -8.23 -7.68
C SER A 133 13.80 -9.15 -8.04
N PRO A 134 13.86 -10.46 -7.72
CA PRO A 134 12.78 -11.41 -8.03
C PRO A 134 11.50 -11.16 -7.22
N LYS A 135 11.57 -10.32 -6.18
CA LYS A 135 10.42 -9.87 -5.36
C LYS A 135 9.60 -8.77 -6.05
N PHE A 136 10.10 -8.21 -7.14
CA PHE A 136 9.44 -7.16 -7.92
C PHE A 136 8.97 -7.73 -9.25
N LYS A 137 7.89 -7.17 -9.78
CA LYS A 137 7.37 -7.46 -11.12
C LYS A 137 7.35 -6.18 -11.93
N CYS A 138 7.62 -6.29 -13.22
CA CYS A 138 7.57 -5.18 -14.13
C CYS A 138 6.12 -4.87 -14.48
N VAL A 139 5.65 -3.66 -14.19
CA VAL A 139 4.26 -3.25 -14.45
C VAL A 139 4.27 -1.90 -15.13
N THR A 140 3.49 -1.79 -16.20
CA THR A 140 3.22 -0.52 -16.86
C THR A 140 2.18 0.26 -16.06
N THR A 141 2.58 1.45 -15.61
CA THR A 141 1.74 2.39 -14.87
C THR A 141 1.55 3.66 -15.69
N GLY A 142 0.43 4.36 -15.49
CA GLY A 142 0.03 5.50 -16.31
C GLY A 142 -0.94 5.10 -17.44
N GLY A 143 -1.60 6.10 -18.03
CA GLY A 143 -2.52 5.93 -19.15
C GLY A 143 -2.28 7.01 -20.20
N GLY A 144 -2.27 6.63 -21.48
CA GLY A 144 -2.03 7.54 -22.60
C GLY A 144 -0.60 7.49 -23.15
N ALA A 145 -0.05 8.65 -23.54
CA ALA A 145 1.29 8.75 -24.12
C ALA A 145 2.43 8.60 -23.09
N ASP A 146 2.12 8.82 -21.80
CA ASP A 146 3.07 8.81 -20.69
C ASP A 146 2.96 7.52 -19.87
N THR A 147 3.08 6.38 -20.54
CA THR A 147 3.15 5.09 -19.83
C THR A 147 4.58 4.81 -19.40
N ALA A 148 4.77 4.62 -18.09
CA ALA A 148 6.07 4.28 -17.52
C ALA A 148 6.01 2.86 -16.97
N THR A 149 6.91 2.01 -17.44
CA THR A 149 7.02 0.64 -16.94
C THR A 149 8.02 0.62 -15.79
N ILE A 150 7.54 0.33 -14.58
CA ILE A 150 8.30 0.38 -13.34
C ILE A 150 8.21 -0.94 -12.57
N CYS A 151 9.22 -1.18 -11.74
CA CYS A 151 9.28 -2.34 -10.87
C CYS A 151 8.40 -2.14 -9.64
N VAL A 152 7.37 -2.97 -9.46
CA VAL A 152 6.50 -2.90 -8.28
C VAL A 152 6.62 -4.17 -7.46
N SER A 153 6.45 -4.07 -6.14
CA SER A 153 6.51 -5.24 -5.26
C SER A 153 5.43 -6.24 -5.65
N LYS A 154 5.81 -7.52 -5.81
CA LYS A 154 4.87 -8.61 -6.09
C LYS A 154 3.84 -8.80 -4.98
N ARG A 155 4.15 -8.38 -3.76
CA ARG A 155 3.21 -8.47 -2.62
C ARG A 155 2.45 -7.17 -2.37
N GLY A 156 2.79 -6.07 -3.04
CA GLY A 156 2.09 -4.78 -2.90
C GLY A 156 1.77 -4.43 -1.45
N ASN A 157 0.56 -3.91 -1.24
CA ASN A 157 -0.05 -3.70 0.07
C ASN A 157 -0.88 -4.91 0.52
N LEU A 158 -0.69 -6.09 -0.06
CA LEU A 158 -1.47 -7.28 0.34
C LEU A 158 -1.17 -7.64 1.79
N CYS A 159 -2.22 -8.05 2.50
CA CYS A 159 -2.23 -8.32 3.93
C CYS A 159 -2.02 -7.10 4.83
N ASN A 160 -1.94 -5.88 4.29
CA ASN A 160 -1.99 -4.69 5.14
C ASN A 160 -3.43 -4.46 5.63
N PRO A 161 -3.61 -4.01 6.89
CA PRO A 161 -4.91 -3.59 7.37
C PRO A 161 -5.41 -2.41 6.53
N CYS A 162 -6.71 -2.37 6.26
CA CYS A 162 -7.34 -1.33 5.45
C CYS A 162 -8.73 -1.03 6.00
N ASN A 163 -9.25 0.17 5.70
CA ASN A 163 -10.64 0.54 6.00
C ASN A 163 -11.48 0.66 4.72
N SER A 164 -10.82 0.76 3.57
CA SER A 164 -11.46 1.00 2.27
C SER A 164 -10.65 0.38 1.13
N ASN A 165 -11.33 0.08 0.00
CA ASN A 165 -10.69 -0.54 -1.15
C ASN A 165 -9.56 0.32 -1.75
N ASN A 166 -9.66 1.65 -1.66
CA ASN A 166 -8.66 2.57 -2.21
C ASN A 166 -7.29 2.42 -1.53
N GLU A 167 -7.26 2.05 -0.25
CA GLU A 167 -6.00 1.80 0.49
C GLU A 167 -5.24 0.57 -0.06
N CYS A 168 -5.96 -0.34 -0.71
CA CYS A 168 -5.39 -1.54 -1.31
C CYS A 168 -4.96 -1.34 -2.76
N GLN A 169 -5.47 -0.32 -3.45
CA GLN A 169 -5.16 -0.05 -4.85
C GLN A 169 -3.77 0.57 -4.98
N THR A 170 -2.76 -0.30 -5.13
CA THR A 170 -1.37 0.12 -5.40
C THR A 170 -0.95 -0.23 -6.83
N ALA A 171 0.16 0.36 -7.28
CA ALA A 171 0.71 0.13 -8.60
C ALA A 171 0.96 -1.37 -8.82
N GLY A 172 0.30 -1.93 -9.84
CA GLY A 172 0.35 -3.36 -10.19
C GLY A 172 -0.53 -4.29 -9.38
N HIS A 173 -1.41 -3.76 -8.52
CA HIS A 173 -2.44 -4.52 -7.80
C HIS A 173 -3.75 -3.71 -7.80
N GLY A 174 -4.19 -3.29 -8.99
CA GLY A 174 -5.42 -2.50 -9.13
C GLY A 174 -6.70 -3.28 -8.80
N ASP A 175 -6.62 -4.60 -8.85
CA ASP A 175 -7.66 -5.56 -8.45
C ASP A 175 -7.73 -5.83 -6.95
N ALA A 176 -6.75 -5.36 -6.16
CA ALA A 176 -6.78 -5.54 -4.72
C ALA A 176 -7.97 -4.79 -4.07
N ARG A 177 -8.60 -5.45 -3.10
CA ARG A 177 -9.77 -4.97 -2.36
C ARG A 177 -9.53 -5.08 -0.86
N CYS A 178 -10.23 -4.25 -0.10
CA CYS A 178 -10.25 -4.39 1.34
C CYS A 178 -11.27 -5.46 1.70
N ILE A 179 -10.79 -6.59 2.21
CA ILE A 179 -11.61 -7.76 2.53
C ILE A 179 -11.78 -7.81 4.04
N ASP A 180 -13.03 -7.72 4.50
CA ASP A 180 -13.38 -7.90 5.90
C ASP A 180 -13.23 -9.37 6.32
N GLN A 181 -12.48 -9.62 7.39
CA GLN A 181 -12.25 -10.95 7.96
C GLN A 181 -12.95 -11.11 9.33
N GLY A 182 -14.04 -10.37 9.57
CA GLY A 182 -14.79 -10.40 10.83
C GLY A 182 -13.97 -9.85 12.00
N ASP A 183 -13.89 -10.60 13.09
CA ASP A 183 -13.20 -10.18 14.33
C ASP A 183 -11.70 -9.87 14.15
N ALA A 184 -11.09 -10.37 13.07
CA ALA A 184 -9.69 -10.08 12.75
C ALA A 184 -9.48 -8.67 12.13
N GLY A 185 -10.55 -7.99 11.73
CA GLY A 185 -10.51 -6.73 10.97
C GLY A 185 -10.47 -6.94 9.45
N ALA A 186 -10.22 -5.87 8.71
CA ALA A 186 -10.18 -5.90 7.24
C ALA A 186 -8.75 -5.76 6.70
N PHE A 187 -8.44 -6.52 5.65
CA PHE A 187 -7.10 -6.58 5.06
C PHE A 187 -7.15 -6.56 3.54
N CYS A 188 -6.11 -6.00 2.94
CA CYS A 188 -5.96 -5.98 1.50
C CYS A 188 -5.72 -7.38 0.93
N GLY A 189 -6.56 -7.80 -0.01
CA GLY A 189 -6.42 -9.07 -0.71
C GLY A 189 -6.84 -8.98 -2.18
N THR A 190 -6.40 -9.96 -2.97
CA THR A 190 -6.86 -10.17 -4.36
C THR A 190 -7.93 -11.25 -4.36
N GLY A 191 -9.07 -11.00 -5.01
CA GLY A 191 -10.21 -11.92 -5.11
C GLY A 191 -10.57 -12.25 -6.55
#